data_AF-A0A9E5FW99-F1
#
_entry.id   AF-A0A9E5FW99-F1
#
_cell.length_a   1.000
_cell.length_b   1.000
_cell.length_c   1.000
_cell.angle_alpha   90.00
_cell.angle_beta   90.00
_cell.angle_gamma   90.00
#
_symmetry.space_group_name_H-M   'P 1'
#
loop_
_entity.id
_entity.type
_entity.pdbx_description
1 polymer ?
#
loop_
_entity_poly.entity_id
_entity_poly.type
_entity_poly.pdbx_seq_one_letter_code
_entity_poly.pdbx_strand_id
1 'polypeptide(L)' 'MAPEVSLDDQQVPLVSDGYRRYAMVVLLIIYVLNFVDRSVISILVEPIKIELGLMDWQLGLLTGL' A
#
# COMPACT_ATOMS: atom_id res chain seq x y z
N MET A 1 2.16 -40.00 35.03
CA MET A 1 2.80 -38.76 34.55
C MET A 1 3.16 -39.00 33.08
N ALA A 2 2.28 -38.65 32.14
CA ALA A 2 2.58 -38.80 30.71
C ALA A 2 3.48 -37.64 30.27
N PRO A 3 4.47 -37.86 29.39
CA PRO A 3 5.27 -36.77 28.86
C PRO A 3 4.41 -35.93 27.92
N GLU A 4 4.25 -34.64 28.23
CA GLU A 4 3.73 -33.66 27.27
C GLU A 4 4.71 -33.63 26.09
N VAL A 5 4.33 -34.26 24.98
CA VAL A 5 4.99 -34.07 23.70
C VAL A 5 4.80 -32.60 23.36
N SER A 6 5.84 -31.81 23.58
CA SER A 6 5.96 -30.46 23.05
C SER A 6 5.90 -30.63 21.54
N LEU A 7 4.72 -30.43 20.96
CA LEU A 7 4.58 -30.24 19.52
C LEU A 7 5.28 -28.93 19.22
N ASP A 8 6.60 -29.03 19.02
CA ASP A 8 7.37 -28.06 18.27
C ASP A 8 6.67 -28.01 16.92
N ASP A 9 5.74 -27.05 16.79
CA ASP A 9 5.09 -26.71 15.52
C ASP A 9 6.20 -26.25 14.59
N GLN A 10 6.88 -27.23 13.99
CA GLN A 10 7.83 -27.05 12.91
C GLN A 10 7.02 -26.50 11.75
N GLN A 11 6.84 -25.18 11.75
CA GLN A 11 6.22 -24.43 10.67
C GLN A 11 7.10 -24.60 9.45
N VAL A 12 6.84 -25.67 8.69
CA VAL A 12 7.41 -25.89 7.37
C VAL A 12 7.07 -24.65 6.55
N PRO A 13 8.07 -23.85 6.13
CA PRO A 13 7.80 -22.60 5.45
C PRO A 13 7.03 -22.89 4.15
N LEU A 14 5.76 -22.45 4.09
CA LEU A 14 4.85 -22.67 2.96
C LEU A 14 5.37 -22.11 1.63
N VAL A 15 6.38 -21.24 1.70
CA VAL A 15 7.01 -20.55 0.58
C VAL A 15 8.50 -20.43 0.85
N SER A 16 9.31 -20.51 -0.21
CA SER A 16 10.77 -20.38 -0.09
C SER A 16 11.18 -18.98 0.38
N ASP A 17 12.31 -18.88 1.09
CA ASP A 17 12.83 -17.60 1.56
C ASP A 17 13.15 -16.63 0.42
N GLY A 18 13.58 -17.15 -0.73
CA GLY A 18 13.77 -16.36 -1.95
C GLY A 18 12.46 -15.76 -2.46
N TYR A 19 11.37 -16.54 -2.46
CA TYR A 19 10.05 -16.06 -2.84
C TYR A 19 9.52 -15.03 -1.86
N ARG A 20 9.73 -15.21 -0.55
CA ARG A 20 9.35 -14.23 0.48
C ARG A 20 10.05 -12.88 0.27
N ARG A 21 11.37 -12.88 0.06
CA ARG A 21 12.13 -11.65 -0.20
C ARG A 21 11.69 -10.96 -1.49
N TYR A 22 11.48 -11.73 -2.55
CA TYR A 22 10.95 -11.21 -3.80
C TYR A 22 9.58 -10.55 -3.60
N ALA A 23 8.64 -11.26 -2.96
CA ALA A 23 7.31 -10.75 -2.68
C ALA A 23 7.36 -9.46 -1.84
N MET A 24 8.20 -9.40 -0.80
CA MET A 24 8.36 -8.18 0.01
C MET A 24 8.86 -7.00 -0.82
N VAL A 25 9.85 -7.20 -1.69
CA VAL A 25 10.38 -6.13 -2.55
C VAL A 25 9.31 -5.67 -3.54
N VAL A 26 8.59 -6.60 -4.17
CA VAL A 26 7.51 -6.25 -5.10
C VAL A 26 6.39 -5.49 -4.38
N LEU A 27 5.94 -5.97 -3.21
CA LEU A 27 4.94 -5.29 -2.40
C LEU A 27 5.41 -3.90 -1.95
N LEU A 28 6.69 -3.75 -1.61
CA LEU A 28 7.27 -2.45 -1.27
C LEU A 28 7.23 -1.50 -2.46
N ILE A 29 7.60 -1.96 -3.67
CA ILE A 29 7.55 -1.14 -4.89
C ILE A 29 6.10 -0.73 -5.19
N ILE A 30 5.16 -1.69 -5.14
CA ILE A 30 3.73 -1.40 -5.34
C ILE A 30 3.24 -0.36 -4.33
N TYR A 31 3.64 -0.48 -3.07
CA TYR A 31 3.29 0.48 -2.02
C TYR A 31 3.86 1.88 -2.31
N VAL A 32 5.13 1.96 -2.72
CA VAL A 32 5.76 3.23 -3.11
C VAL A 32 5.03 3.87 -4.30
N LEU A 33 4.70 3.09 -5.34
CA LEU A 33 3.94 3.59 -6.48
C LEU A 33 2.54 4.06 -6.07
N ASN A 34 1.85 3.32 -5.20
CA ASN A 34 0.54 3.73 -4.67
C ASN A 34 0.62 5.07 -3.91
N PHE A 35 1.72 5.31 -3.21
CA PHE A 35 1.96 6.57 -2.53
C PHE A 35 2.24 7.73 -3.51
N VAL A 36 3.05 7.49 -4.54
CA VAL A 36 3.35 8.48 -5.58
C VAL A 36 2.07 8.87 -6.33
N ASP A 37 1.23 7.91 -6.72
CA ASP A 37 -0.04 8.17 -7.41
C ASP A 37 -0.94 9.14 -6.63
N ARG A 38 -1.06 8.95 -5.31
CA ARG A 38 -1.80 9.88 -4.44
C ARG A 38 -1.14 11.25 -4.33
N SER A 39 0.19 11.31 -4.37
CA SER A 39 0.95 12.57 -4.29
C SER A 39 0.83 13.41 -5.55
N VAL A 40 0.66 12.77 -6.72
CA VAL A 40 0.50 13.47 -8.01
C VAL A 40 -0.76 14.34 -8.04
N ILE A 41 -1.88 13.86 -7.47
CA ILE A 41 -3.13 14.64 -7.39
C ILE A 41 -2.91 15.96 -6.64
N SER A 42 -2.14 15.94 -5.54
CA SER A 42 -1.85 17.16 -4.78
C SER A 42 -1.09 18.22 -5.58
N ILE A 43 -0.26 17.81 -6.54
CA ILE A 43 0.50 18.72 -7.40
C ILE A 43 -0.40 19.29 -8.51
N LEU A 44 -1.33 18.49 -9.01
CA LEU A 44 -2.22 18.85 -10.12
C LEU A 44 -3.53 19.52 -9.68
N VAL A 45 -3.85 19.55 -8.38
CA VAL A 45 -5.08 20.18 -7.86
C VAL A 45 -5.20 21.65 -8.26
N GLU A 46 -4.12 22.43 -8.18
CA GLU A 46 -4.09 23.85 -8.53
C GLU A 46 -4.37 24.10 -10.03
N PRO A 47 -3.67 23.46 -10.99
CA PRO A 47 -3.99 23.63 -12.40
C PRO A 47 -5.38 23.09 -12.77
N ILE A 48 -5.83 21.95 -12.20
CA ILE A 48 -7.17 21.40 -12.44
C ILE A 48 -8.26 22.39 -11.99
N LYS A 49 -8.07 23.05 -10.83
CA LYS A 49 -8.97 24.10 -10.32
C LYS A 49 -9.15 25.23 -11.34
N ILE A 50 -8.03 25.71 -11.88
CA ILE A 50 -7.99 26.85 -12.80
C ILE A 50 -8.61 26.46 -14.15
N GLU A 51 -8.27 25.29 -14.68
CA GLU A 51 -8.77 24.81 -15.98
C GLU A 51 -10.28 24.52 -15.97
N LEU A 52 -10.82 24.04 -14.85
CA LEU A 52 -12.24 23.68 -14.72
C LEU A 52 -13.09 24.78 -14.04
N GLY A 53 -12.48 25.88 -13.60
CA GLY A 53 -13.17 26.97 -12.91
C GLY A 53 -13.86 26.53 -11.60
N LEU A 54 -13.29 25.54 -10.91
CA LEU A 54 -13.90 24.94 -9.72
C LEU A 54 -13.68 25.80 -8.46
N MET A 55 -14.69 25.83 -7.59
CA MET A 55 -14.57 26.41 -6.25
C MET A 55 -13.91 25.41 -5.28
N ASP A 56 -13.24 25.89 -4.22
CA ASP A 56 -12.48 25.07 -3.26
C ASP A 56 -13.30 23.91 -2.65
N TRP A 57 -14.60 24.11 -2.43
CA TRP A 57 -15.50 23.07 -1.92
C TRP A 57 -15.77 21.95 -2.92
N GLN A 58 -15.73 22.23 -4.23
CA GLN A 58 -15.91 21.23 -5.28
C GLN A 58 -14.67 20.35 -5.43
N LEU A 59 -13.49 20.91 -5.16
CA LEU A 59 -12.24 20.14 -5.11
C LEU A 59 -12.20 19.23 -3.90
N GLY A 60 -12.64 19.69 -2.72
CA GLY A 60 -12.75 18.83 -1.52
C GLY A 60 -13.58 17.58 -1.78
N LEU A 61 -14.74 17.73 -2.42
CA LEU A 61 -15.61 16.62 -2.85
C LEU A 61 -14.94 15.67 -3.85
N LEU A 62 -14.07 16.17 -4.74
CA LEU A 62 -13.36 15.38 -5.75
C LEU A 62 -12.15 14.63 -5.16
N THR A 63 -11.44 15.26 -4.22
CA THR A 63 -10.26 14.68 -3.56
C THR A 63 -10.62 13.78 -2.37
N GLY A 64 -11.89 13.76 -1.96
CA GLY A 64 -12.40 12.94 -0.87
C GLY A 64 -12.05 13.46 0.53
N LEU A 65 -11.87 14.78 0.67
CA LEU A 65 -11.68 15.48 1.94
C LEU A 65 -13.01 16.03 2.47
#